data_AF-A0A7V8ZMU6-F1
#
_entry.id   AF-A0A7V8ZMU6-F1
#
_cell.length_a   1.000
_cell.length_b   1.000
_cell.length_c   1.000
_cell.angle_alpha   90.00
_cell.angle_beta   90.00
_cell.angle_gamma   90.00
#
_symmetry.space_group_name_H-M   'P 1'
#
loop_
_entity.id
_entity.type
_entity.pdbx_description
1 polymer ?
#
loop_
_entity_poly.entity_id
_entity_poly.type
_entity_poly.pdbx_seq_one_letter_code
_entity_poly.pdbx_strand_id
1 'polypeptide(L)'
;MLIKGASFPKSSQVGADRKLSVALDLYSAFFTEQSANARFLTLIMSLEALAIGTCKAPLALELLAKWSSEVEALLKSVPPNSGDAVSLEALNRELLFRREDSVRSQVRKLVLSALLLDADANDMARAAVDLYDLRSKLVHDGALDARTLDVATSEAKSLVHRVLLIRFQRVTQGE
;
A
#
# COMPACT_ATOMS: atom_id res chain seq x y z
N MET A 1 7.51 -23.01 -1.45
CA MET A 1 6.99 -22.16 -2.55
C MET A 1 7.82 -22.32 -3.82
N LEU A 2 9.15 -22.16 -3.77
CA LEU A 2 10.05 -22.22 -4.95
C LEU A 2 9.92 -23.51 -5.79
N ILE A 3 9.89 -24.70 -5.16
CA ILE A 3 9.82 -25.97 -5.91
C ILE A 3 8.47 -26.16 -6.63
N LYS A 4 7.36 -25.69 -6.04
CA LYS A 4 6.04 -25.70 -6.71
C LYS A 4 5.91 -24.57 -7.74
N GLY A 5 6.62 -23.46 -7.58
CA GLY A 5 6.57 -22.31 -8.49
C GLY A 5 7.21 -22.59 -9.85
N ALA A 6 8.31 -23.35 -9.87
CA ALA A 6 8.98 -23.74 -11.11
C ALA A 6 8.12 -24.66 -12.00
N SER A 7 7.17 -25.41 -11.41
CA SER A 7 6.26 -26.29 -12.14
C SER A 7 5.04 -25.57 -12.76
N PHE A 8 4.84 -24.27 -12.51
CA PHE A 8 3.75 -23.54 -13.15
C PHE A 8 4.11 -23.14 -14.59
N PRO A 9 3.19 -23.30 -15.55
CA PRO A 9 3.32 -22.70 -16.87
C PRO A 9 3.60 -21.19 -16.73
N LYS A 10 4.42 -20.62 -17.62
CA LYS A 10 4.71 -19.17 -17.65
C LYS A 10 5.36 -18.60 -16.37
N SER A 11 6.04 -19.41 -15.56
CA SER A 11 6.81 -18.93 -14.40
C SER A 11 7.83 -17.82 -14.73
N SER A 12 8.33 -17.77 -15.97
CA SER A 12 9.17 -16.68 -16.49
C SER A 12 8.47 -15.31 -16.52
N GLN A 13 7.14 -15.26 -16.59
CA GLN A 13 6.36 -14.02 -16.57
C GLN A 13 6.32 -13.36 -15.19
N VAL A 14 6.57 -14.10 -14.11
CA VAL A 14 6.71 -13.54 -12.76
C VAL A 14 7.87 -12.56 -12.70
N GLY A 15 8.98 -12.86 -13.38
CA GLY A 15 10.12 -11.96 -13.50
C GLY A 15 9.84 -10.71 -14.34
N ALA A 16 8.78 -10.71 -15.15
CA ALA A 16 8.34 -9.53 -15.90
C ALA A 16 7.45 -8.60 -15.06
N ASP A 17 6.74 -9.12 -14.04
CA ASP A 17 6.05 -8.30 -13.05
C ASP A 17 7.05 -7.81 -12.00
N ARG A 18 7.57 -6.60 -12.22
CA ARG A 18 8.55 -5.96 -11.34
C ARG A 18 8.02 -5.75 -9.92
N LYS A 19 6.72 -5.47 -9.74
CA LYS A 19 6.14 -5.26 -8.40
C LYS A 19 6.03 -6.57 -7.65
N LEU A 20 5.57 -7.63 -8.31
CA LEU A 20 5.52 -8.97 -7.72
C LEU A 20 6.92 -9.48 -7.38
N SER A 21 7.90 -9.25 -8.24
CA SER A 21 9.30 -9.61 -7.98
C SER A 21 9.83 -8.92 -6.71
N VAL A 22 9.68 -7.60 -6.61
CA VAL A 22 10.10 -6.84 -5.40
C VAL A 22 9.37 -7.34 -4.15
N ALA A 23 8.07 -7.63 -4.25
CA ALA A 23 7.31 -8.13 -3.11
C ALA A 23 7.77 -9.52 -2.64
N LEU A 24 8.14 -10.40 -3.58
CA LEU A 24 8.72 -11.72 -3.29
C LEU A 24 10.12 -11.62 -2.68
N ASP A 25 10.95 -10.68 -3.14
CA ASP A 25 12.27 -10.41 -2.58
C ASP A 25 12.15 -9.94 -1.12
N LEU A 26 11.24 -8.99 -0.84
CA LEU A 26 10.95 -8.53 0.51
C LEU A 26 10.43 -9.67 1.40
N TYR A 27 9.50 -10.47 0.90
CA TYR A 27 9.00 -11.63 1.64
C TYR A 27 10.10 -12.68 1.92
N SER A 28 11.08 -12.80 1.02
CA SER A 28 12.24 -13.67 1.24
C SER A 28 13.18 -13.09 2.29
N ALA A 29 13.44 -11.78 2.26
CA ALA A 29 14.29 -11.08 3.23
C ALA A 29 13.76 -11.21 4.67
N PHE A 30 12.44 -11.25 4.86
CA PHE A 30 11.81 -11.49 6.18
C PHE A 30 12.39 -12.70 6.93
N PHE A 31 12.81 -13.76 6.24
CA PHE A 31 13.35 -14.96 6.87
C PHE A 31 14.79 -14.82 7.37
N THR A 32 15.51 -13.81 6.88
CA THR A 32 16.90 -13.53 7.26
C THR A 32 17.04 -12.31 8.18
N GLU A 33 15.99 -11.50 8.28
CA GLU A 33 15.94 -10.35 9.18
C GLU A 33 16.08 -10.76 10.65
N GLN A 34 16.98 -10.09 11.38
CA GLN A 34 17.29 -10.41 12.77
C GLN A 34 16.42 -9.62 13.77
N SER A 35 16.08 -8.38 13.43
CA SER A 35 15.26 -7.52 14.28
C SER A 35 13.78 -7.86 14.11
N ALA A 36 13.04 -8.03 15.21
CA ALA A 36 11.60 -8.24 15.18
C ALA A 36 10.87 -7.07 14.49
N ASN A 37 11.31 -5.84 14.73
CA ASN A 37 10.80 -4.65 14.05
C ASN A 37 11.03 -4.74 12.53
N ALA A 38 12.26 -5.06 12.12
CA ALA A 38 12.60 -5.17 10.70
C ALA A 38 11.80 -6.29 10.03
N ARG A 39 11.64 -7.44 10.69
CA ARG A 39 10.80 -8.54 10.20
C ARG A 39 9.37 -8.09 9.93
N PHE A 40 8.73 -7.41 10.88
CA PHE A 40 7.39 -6.91 10.70
C PHE A 40 7.30 -5.88 9.56
N LEU A 41 8.20 -4.88 9.56
CA LEU A 41 8.23 -3.84 8.53
C LEU A 41 8.42 -4.42 7.14
N THR A 42 9.33 -5.38 6.97
CA THR A 42 9.60 -6.04 5.69
C THR A 42 8.38 -6.77 5.14
N LEU A 43 7.55 -7.38 6.00
CA LEU A 43 6.28 -7.99 5.58
C LEU A 43 5.28 -6.96 5.07
N ILE A 44 5.13 -5.83 5.78
CA ILE A 44 4.21 -4.77 5.35
C ILE A 44 4.72 -4.10 4.06
N MET A 45 6.03 -3.89 3.92
CA MET A 45 6.65 -3.39 2.69
C MET A 45 6.38 -4.31 1.48
N SER A 46 6.27 -5.63 1.69
CA SER A 46 5.88 -6.56 0.63
C SER A 46 4.46 -6.27 0.11
N LEU A 47 3.50 -5.91 0.98
CA LEU A 47 2.17 -5.44 0.55
C LEU A 47 2.23 -4.07 -0.13
N GLU A 48 3.02 -3.14 0.42
CA GLU A 48 3.19 -1.79 -0.16
C GLU A 48 3.76 -1.87 -1.60
N ALA A 49 4.72 -2.77 -1.85
CA ALA A 49 5.29 -2.98 -3.17
C ALA A 49 4.27 -3.46 -4.21
N LEU A 50 3.29 -4.26 -3.79
CA LEU A 50 2.19 -4.75 -4.63
C LEU A 50 1.06 -3.72 -4.80
N ALA A 51 0.95 -2.77 -3.89
CA ALA A 51 -0.09 -1.74 -3.94
C ALA A 51 0.07 -0.90 -5.20
N ILE A 52 -1.06 -0.58 -5.84
CA ILE A 52 -1.10 0.26 -7.05
C ILE A 52 -1.75 1.58 -6.66
N GLY A 53 -1.15 2.69 -7.14
CA GLY A 53 -1.73 4.01 -6.98
C GLY A 53 -3.13 4.03 -7.58
N THR A 54 -4.13 4.25 -6.73
CA THR A 54 -5.52 4.43 -7.15
C THR A 54 -5.97 5.83 -6.79
N CYS A 55 -6.90 6.37 -7.57
CA CYS A 55 -7.55 7.61 -7.21
C CYS A 55 -8.58 7.41 -6.10
N LYS A 56 -8.83 8.48 -5.34
CA LYS A 56 -9.97 8.56 -4.42
C LYS A 56 -11.30 8.36 -5.14
N ALA A 57 -12.35 8.10 -4.37
CA ALA A 57 -13.71 8.00 -4.89
C ALA A 57 -14.14 9.28 -5.63
N PRO A 58 -15.02 9.18 -6.66
CA PRO A 58 -15.42 10.33 -7.49
C PRO A 58 -15.90 11.55 -6.69
N LEU A 59 -16.74 11.34 -5.68
CA LEU A 59 -17.25 12.42 -4.81
C LEU A 59 -16.11 13.19 -4.10
N ALA A 60 -15.07 12.50 -3.67
CA ALA A 60 -13.92 13.15 -3.04
C ALA A 60 -13.06 13.92 -4.08
N LEU A 61 -12.93 13.39 -5.30
CA LEU A 61 -12.23 14.07 -6.39
C LEU A 61 -12.98 15.33 -6.85
N GLU A 62 -14.31 15.30 -6.88
CA GLU A 62 -15.16 16.46 -7.19
C GLU A 62 -14.96 17.58 -6.17
N LEU A 63 -14.94 17.25 -4.87
CA LEU A 63 -14.65 18.23 -3.81
C LEU A 63 -13.24 18.81 -3.94
N LEU A 64 -12.23 17.97 -4.18
CA LEU A 64 -10.85 18.43 -4.41
C LEU A 64 -10.77 19.36 -5.63
N ALA A 65 -11.45 19.03 -6.73
CA ALA A 65 -11.48 19.86 -7.93
C ALA A 65 -12.14 21.22 -7.68
N LYS A 66 -13.26 21.23 -6.94
CA LYS A 66 -13.93 22.46 -6.52
C LYS A 66 -12.99 23.36 -5.70
N TRP A 67 -12.34 22.81 -4.67
CA TRP A 67 -11.42 23.57 -3.84
C TRP A 67 -10.19 24.05 -4.61
N SER A 68 -9.63 23.25 -5.52
CA SER A 68 -8.53 23.71 -6.39
C SER A 68 -8.96 24.92 -7.23
N SER A 69 -10.17 24.91 -7.79
CA SER A 69 -10.69 26.06 -8.54
C SER A 69 -10.88 27.30 -7.66
N GLU A 70 -11.32 27.14 -6.41
CA GLU A 70 -11.44 28.24 -5.44
C GLU A 70 -10.07 28.82 -5.07
N VAL A 71 -9.07 27.97 -4.83
CA VAL A 71 -7.69 28.40 -4.54
C VAL A 71 -7.09 29.15 -5.73
N GLU A 72 -7.26 28.66 -6.96
CA GLU A 72 -6.78 29.33 -8.17
C GLU A 72 -7.46 30.69 -8.40
N ALA A 73 -8.75 30.82 -8.06
CA ALA A 73 -9.44 32.10 -8.15
C ALA A 73 -8.89 33.11 -7.13
N LEU A 74 -8.64 32.68 -5.89
CA LEU A 74 -8.02 33.51 -4.85
C LEU A 74 -6.58 33.91 -5.20
N LEU A 75 -5.82 32.99 -5.82
CA LEU A 75 -4.44 33.25 -6.20
C LEU A 75 -4.32 34.39 -7.24
N LYS A 76 -5.34 34.56 -8.09
CA LYS A 76 -5.42 35.67 -9.06
C LYS A 76 -5.77 37.01 -8.43
N SER A 77 -6.35 37.04 -7.22
CA SER A 77 -6.75 38.27 -6.55
C SER A 77 -5.71 38.81 -5.58
N VAL A 78 -4.66 38.04 -5.26
CA VAL A 78 -3.58 38.45 -4.37
C VAL A 78 -2.34 38.94 -5.16
N PRO A 79 -1.52 39.84 -4.60
CA PRO A 79 -0.28 40.25 -5.24
C PRO A 79 0.67 39.07 -5.46
N PRO A 80 1.30 38.95 -6.64
CA PRO A 80 2.33 37.94 -6.88
C PRO A 80 3.45 38.01 -5.84
N ASN A 81 4.01 36.87 -5.45
CA ASN A 81 5.09 36.74 -4.46
C ASN A 81 4.76 37.24 -3.04
N SER A 82 3.50 37.56 -2.74
CA SER A 82 3.06 37.80 -1.37
C SER A 82 3.07 36.51 -0.53
N GLY A 83 3.08 36.65 0.80
CA GLY A 83 2.95 35.49 1.69
C GLY A 83 1.67 34.69 1.44
N ASP A 84 0.58 35.38 1.06
CA ASP A 84 -0.70 34.76 0.69
C ASP A 84 -0.57 33.96 -0.62
N ALA A 85 0.07 34.53 -1.65
CA ALA A 85 0.31 33.83 -2.91
C ALA A 85 1.13 32.54 -2.69
N VAL A 86 2.22 32.61 -1.92
CA VAL A 86 3.06 31.44 -1.60
C VAL A 86 2.25 30.37 -0.86
N SER A 87 1.41 30.78 0.09
CA SER A 87 0.57 29.86 0.87
C SER A 87 -0.51 29.19 0.01
N LEU A 88 -1.16 29.95 -0.88
CA LEU A 88 -2.17 29.42 -1.81
C LEU A 88 -1.56 28.48 -2.86
N GLU A 89 -0.37 28.78 -3.36
CA GLU A 89 0.36 27.85 -4.25
C GLU A 89 0.70 26.53 -3.55
N ALA A 90 1.16 26.59 -2.30
CA ALA A 90 1.43 25.40 -1.51
C ALA A 90 0.17 24.57 -1.28
N LEU A 91 -0.94 25.22 -0.94
CA LEU A 91 -2.24 24.57 -0.78
C LEU A 91 -2.73 23.92 -2.08
N ASN A 92 -2.59 24.59 -3.23
CA ASN A 92 -3.01 24.01 -4.50
C ASN A 92 -2.20 22.75 -4.85
N ARG A 93 -0.89 22.75 -4.59
CA ARG A 93 -0.04 21.56 -4.74
C ARG A 93 -0.47 20.42 -3.81
N GLU A 94 -0.85 20.73 -2.57
CA GLU A 94 -1.35 19.73 -1.62
C GLU A 94 -2.66 19.10 -2.10
N LEU A 95 -3.61 19.91 -2.59
CA LEU A 95 -4.89 19.41 -3.12
C LEU A 95 -4.68 18.46 -4.31
N LEU A 96 -3.73 18.78 -5.19
CA LEU A 96 -3.35 17.91 -6.31
C LEU A 96 -2.80 16.56 -5.82
N PHE A 97 -1.87 16.59 -4.86
CA PHE A 97 -1.29 15.37 -4.27
C PHE A 97 -2.33 14.52 -3.54
N ARG A 98 -3.33 15.15 -2.90
CA ARG A 98 -4.39 14.44 -2.17
C ARG A 98 -5.40 13.72 -3.06
N ARG A 99 -5.31 13.80 -4.40
CA ARG A 99 -6.19 13.05 -5.32
C ARG A 99 -5.96 11.53 -5.26
N GLU A 100 -4.74 11.11 -4.95
CA GLU A 100 -4.38 9.69 -4.84
C GLU A 100 -4.82 9.13 -3.48
N ASP A 101 -5.18 7.85 -3.44
CA ASP A 101 -5.41 7.13 -2.19
C ASP A 101 -4.15 7.07 -1.34
N SER A 102 -4.31 7.09 -0.02
CA SER A 102 -3.21 6.79 0.90
C SER A 102 -2.73 5.35 0.69
N VAL A 103 -1.47 5.08 1.02
CA VAL A 103 -0.90 3.71 0.98
C VAL A 103 -1.78 2.74 1.78
N ARG A 104 -2.29 3.17 2.95
CA ARG A 104 -3.30 2.43 3.74
C ARG A 104 -4.50 1.98 2.90
N SER A 105 -5.11 2.90 2.15
CA SER A 105 -6.25 2.60 1.28
C SER A 105 -5.86 1.73 0.09
N GLN A 106 -4.68 1.95 -0.48
CA GLN A 106 -4.15 1.13 -1.59
C GLN A 106 -3.90 -0.32 -1.13
N VAL A 107 -3.35 -0.54 0.08
CA VAL A 107 -3.17 -1.86 0.70
C VAL A 107 -4.52 -2.54 0.92
N ARG A 108 -5.52 -1.81 1.43
CA ARG A 108 -6.89 -2.34 1.58
C ARG A 108 -7.46 -2.82 0.23
N LYS A 109 -7.35 -1.99 -0.82
CA LYS A 109 -7.82 -2.32 -2.18
C LYS A 109 -7.06 -3.48 -2.79
N LEU A 110 -5.74 -3.55 -2.56
CA LEU A 110 -4.91 -4.69 -2.97
C LEU A 110 -5.46 -5.99 -2.37
N VAL A 111 -5.71 -6.04 -1.06
CA VAL A 111 -6.18 -7.26 -0.40
C VAL A 111 -7.59 -7.63 -0.87
N LEU A 112 -8.51 -6.67 -0.97
CA LEU A 112 -9.86 -6.91 -1.51
C LEU A 112 -9.81 -7.48 -2.94
N SER A 113 -8.98 -6.92 -3.80
CA SER A 113 -8.87 -7.38 -5.19
C SER A 113 -8.14 -8.72 -5.32
N ALA A 114 -7.15 -8.98 -4.47
CA ALA A 114 -6.45 -10.25 -4.43
C ALA A 114 -7.37 -11.38 -3.94
N LEU A 115 -8.17 -11.11 -2.92
CA LEU A 115 -9.02 -12.12 -2.27
C LEU A 115 -10.48 -12.08 -2.72
N LEU A 116 -10.78 -11.49 -3.90
CA LEU A 116 -12.16 -11.19 -4.32
C LEU A 116 -13.14 -12.38 -4.26
N LEU A 117 -12.65 -13.60 -4.47
CA LEU A 117 -13.46 -14.83 -4.46
C LEU A 117 -13.57 -15.47 -3.07
N ASP A 118 -12.83 -14.97 -2.09
CA ASP A 118 -12.75 -15.55 -0.75
C ASP A 118 -13.82 -14.92 0.16
N ALA A 119 -14.53 -15.75 0.94
CA ALA A 119 -15.62 -15.28 1.80
C ALA A 119 -15.17 -14.29 2.89
N ASP A 120 -13.90 -14.37 3.30
CA ASP A 120 -13.28 -13.54 4.35
C ASP A 120 -12.50 -12.33 3.78
N ALA A 121 -12.65 -11.99 2.50
CA ALA A 121 -11.89 -10.92 1.85
C ALA A 121 -11.99 -9.57 2.59
N ASN A 122 -13.18 -9.22 3.07
CA ASN A 122 -13.40 -7.98 3.83
C ASN A 122 -12.72 -7.99 5.20
N ASP A 123 -12.66 -9.15 5.86
CA ASP A 123 -12.03 -9.32 7.17
C ASP A 123 -10.52 -9.21 7.01
N MET A 124 -9.96 -9.87 6.00
CA MET A 124 -8.55 -9.78 5.65
C MET A 124 -8.14 -8.37 5.24
N ALA A 125 -8.98 -7.65 4.50
CA ALA A 125 -8.71 -6.26 4.15
C ALA A 125 -8.75 -5.31 5.36
N ARG A 126 -9.59 -5.60 6.36
CA ARG A 126 -9.58 -4.88 7.65
C ARG A 126 -8.30 -5.19 8.43
N ALA A 127 -7.95 -6.46 8.58
CA ALA A 127 -6.71 -6.88 9.23
C ALA A 127 -5.46 -6.25 8.57
N ALA A 128 -5.42 -6.19 7.23
CA ALA A 128 -4.34 -5.53 6.50
C ALA A 128 -4.18 -4.05 6.86
N VAL A 129 -5.31 -3.35 7.07
CA VAL A 129 -5.32 -1.96 7.49
C VAL A 129 -4.83 -1.81 8.92
N ASP A 130 -5.27 -2.68 9.84
CA ASP A 130 -4.84 -2.65 11.24
C ASP A 130 -3.32 -2.92 11.35
N LEU A 131 -2.80 -3.85 10.57
CA LEU A 131 -1.35 -4.12 10.45
C LEU A 131 -0.60 -2.90 9.88
N TYR A 132 -1.16 -2.22 8.87
CA TYR A 132 -0.56 -1.00 8.34
C TYR A 132 -0.51 0.12 9.39
N ASP A 133 -1.55 0.25 10.22
CA ASP A 133 -1.57 1.22 11.31
C ASP A 133 -0.51 0.91 12.38
N LEU A 134 -0.32 -0.37 12.72
CA LEU A 134 0.78 -0.80 13.60
C LEU A 134 2.15 -0.47 12.99
N ARG A 135 2.32 -0.65 11.68
CA ARG A 135 3.55 -0.23 10.97
C ARG A 135 3.74 1.28 11.03
N SER A 136 2.68 2.07 10.82
CA SER A 136 2.74 3.53 10.92
C SER A 136 3.16 3.95 12.33
N LYS A 137 2.54 3.36 13.36
CA LYS A 137 2.91 3.57 14.76
C LYS A 137 4.36 3.21 15.03
N LEU A 138 4.83 2.05 14.59
CA LEU A 138 6.21 1.62 14.80
C LEU A 138 7.23 2.57 14.16
N VAL A 139 6.94 3.08 12.96
CA VAL A 139 7.83 4.00 12.23
C VAL A 139 7.85 5.41 12.86
N HIS A 140 6.72 5.88 13.39
CA HIS A 140 6.62 7.23 13.97
C HIS A 140 6.98 7.28 15.45
N ASP A 141 6.54 6.30 16.24
CA ASP A 141 6.74 6.26 17.69
C ASP A 141 7.97 5.45 18.09
N GLY A 142 8.55 4.68 17.15
CA GLY A 142 9.77 3.90 17.34
C GLY A 142 9.61 2.59 18.11
N ALA A 143 8.42 2.28 18.64
CA ALA A 143 8.20 1.06 19.41
C ALA A 143 6.77 0.51 19.33
N LEU A 144 6.69 -0.81 19.34
CA LEU A 144 5.51 -1.60 19.72
C LEU A 144 5.94 -2.51 20.88
N ASP A 145 5.01 -2.86 21.76
CA ASP A 145 5.32 -3.88 22.77
C ASP A 145 5.54 -5.24 22.08
N ALA A 146 6.39 -6.08 22.70
CA ALA A 146 6.85 -7.31 22.10
C ALA A 146 5.70 -8.28 21.74
N ARG A 147 4.66 -8.34 22.58
CA ARG A 147 3.51 -9.23 22.33
C ARG A 147 2.70 -8.77 21.13
N THR A 148 2.39 -7.48 21.04
CA THR A 148 1.69 -6.90 19.89
C THR A 148 2.50 -7.10 18.60
N LEU A 149 3.82 -6.88 18.66
CA LEU A 149 4.70 -7.05 17.51
C LEU A 149 4.74 -8.51 17.03
N ASP A 150 4.84 -9.49 17.92
CA ASP A 150 4.87 -10.91 17.57
C ASP A 150 3.55 -11.36 16.92
N VAL A 151 2.41 -10.97 17.49
CA VAL A 151 1.08 -11.27 16.93
C VAL A 151 0.94 -10.63 15.56
N ALA A 152 1.24 -9.34 15.43
CA ALA A 152 1.17 -8.61 14.17
C ALA A 152 2.08 -9.21 13.10
N THR A 153 3.28 -9.66 13.47
CA THR A 153 4.22 -10.33 12.55
C THR A 153 3.65 -11.66 12.04
N SER A 154 3.04 -12.46 12.92
CA SER A 154 2.43 -13.74 12.54
C SER A 154 1.23 -13.56 11.60
N GLU A 155 0.37 -12.59 11.90
CA GLU A 155 -0.78 -12.24 11.08
C GLU A 155 -0.35 -11.68 9.72
N ALA A 156 0.60 -10.73 9.72
CA ALA A 156 1.17 -10.17 8.50
C ALA A 156 1.78 -11.25 7.62
N LYS A 157 2.54 -12.19 8.19
CA LYS A 157 3.14 -13.30 7.43
C LYS A 157 2.07 -14.13 6.72
N SER A 158 0.99 -14.47 7.44
CA SER A 158 -0.09 -15.29 6.91
C SER A 158 -0.83 -14.57 5.78
N LEU A 159 -1.15 -13.30 5.97
CA LEU A 159 -1.79 -12.45 4.97
C LEU A 159 -0.92 -12.27 3.72
N VAL A 160 0.35 -11.86 3.90
CA VAL A 160 1.31 -11.64 2.80
C VAL A 160 1.49 -12.91 1.99
N HIS A 161 1.66 -14.05 2.63
CA HIS A 161 1.80 -15.33 1.94
C HIS A 161 0.59 -15.64 1.06
N ARG A 162 -0.64 -15.42 1.58
CA ARG A 162 -1.88 -15.66 0.83
C ARG A 162 -1.99 -14.73 -0.38
N VAL A 163 -1.74 -13.42 -0.19
CA VAL A 163 -1.77 -12.42 -1.27
C VAL A 163 -0.72 -12.76 -2.34
N LEU A 164 0.51 -13.06 -1.95
CA LEU A 164 1.58 -13.43 -2.89
C LEU A 164 1.25 -14.70 -3.66
N LEU A 165 0.70 -15.72 -2.99
CA LEU A 165 0.31 -16.97 -3.65
C LEU A 165 -0.73 -16.72 -4.75
N ILE A 166 -1.77 -15.94 -4.46
CA ILE A 166 -2.82 -15.64 -5.43
C ILE A 166 -2.27 -14.78 -6.58
N ARG A 167 -1.44 -13.78 -6.28
CA ARG A 167 -0.81 -12.95 -7.31
C ARG A 167 0.12 -13.77 -8.21
N PHE A 168 0.90 -14.67 -7.64
CA PHE A 168 1.73 -15.61 -8.38
C PHE A 168 0.89 -16.52 -9.29
N GLN A 169 -0.23 -17.05 -8.78
CA GLN A 169 -1.15 -17.89 -9.55
C GLN A 169 -1.76 -17.13 -10.73
N ARG A 170 -2.26 -15.90 -10.52
CA ARG A 170 -2.82 -15.08 -11.60
C ARG A 170 -1.82 -14.84 -12.74
N VAL A 171 -0.59 -14.44 -12.39
CA VAL A 171 0.47 -14.20 -13.38
C VAL A 171 0.85 -15.49 -14.14
N THR A 172 0.88 -16.63 -13.46
CA THR A 172 1.28 -17.91 -14.09
C THR A 172 0.16 -18.60 -14.86
N GLN A 173 -1.10 -18.41 -14.45
CA GLN A 173 -2.28 -19.01 -15.08
C GLN A 173 -2.87 -18.12 -16.19
N GLY A 174 -2.52 -16.83 -16.23
CA GLY A 174 -2.92 -15.90 -17.29
C GLY A 174 -4.29 -15.27 -17.10
N GLU A 175 -4.65 -14.96 -15.85
CA GLU A 175 -5.82 -14.16 -15.47
C GLU A 175 -5.43 -12.76 -14.98
#